data_AF-A0A7S3MHZ6-F1
#
_entry.id   AF-A0A7S3MHZ6-F1
#
_cell.length_a   1.000
_cell.length_b   1.000
_cell.length_c   1.000
_cell.angle_alpha   90.00
_cell.angle_beta   90.00
_cell.angle_gamma   90.00
#
_symmetry.space_group_name_H-M   'P 1'
#
loop_
_entity.id
_entity.type
_entity.pdbx_description
1 polymer ?
#
loop_
_entity_poly.entity_id
_entity_poly.type
_entity_poly.pdbx_seq_one_letter_code
_entity_poly.pdbx_strand_id
1 'polypeptide(L)'
;NACCSNADGKQHETDTTEIHPKELPGSSTDDFNVHTIAGKAPAAAGREAELVIHLNKSTEDRLGVDVDHQNGLSLLIDEITPGLIKSYNDAHPSKQVQKG
;
A
#
# COMPACT_ATOMS: atom_id res chain seq x y z
N ASN A 1 27.49 -3.18 -51.34
CA ASN A 1 28.56 -2.17 -51.27
C ASN A 1 28.23 -1.13 -50.22
N ALA A 2 29.02 -1.21 -49.15
CA ALA A 2 29.34 -0.25 -48.09
C ALA A 2 28.66 1.12 -48.06
N CYS A 3 28.23 1.52 -46.87
CA CYS A 3 28.57 2.85 -46.36
C CYS A 3 28.67 2.81 -44.82
N CYS A 4 29.82 2.35 -44.33
CA CYS A 4 30.32 2.74 -43.01
C CYS A 4 31.44 3.76 -43.28
N SER A 5 31.24 4.99 -42.81
CA SER A 5 32.34 5.93 -42.55
C SER A 5 32.12 6.49 -41.15
N ASN A 6 32.83 5.90 -40.19
CA ASN A 6 33.00 6.43 -38.84
C ASN A 6 33.99 7.61 -38.87
N ALA A 7 33.75 8.59 -37.99
CA ALA A 7 34.67 9.58 -37.40
C ALA A 7 33.76 10.77 -37.01
N ASP A 8 33.64 11.28 -35.79
CA ASP A 8 34.52 11.35 -34.63
C ASP A 8 33.68 11.56 -33.36
N GLY A 9 34.24 11.28 -32.19
CA GLY A 9 33.60 11.52 -30.91
C GLY A 9 33.33 13.00 -30.62
N LYS A 10 32.14 13.28 -30.08
CA LYS A 10 31.83 14.43 -29.22
C LYS A 10 30.86 13.92 -28.15
N GLN A 11 31.35 13.68 -26.94
CA GLN A 11 31.20 14.61 -25.82
C GLN A 11 29.73 14.96 -25.60
N HIS A 12 29.09 14.19 -24.71
CA HIS A 12 27.83 14.60 -24.10
C HIS A 12 28.21 15.70 -23.09
N GLU A 13 28.17 16.96 -23.53
CA GLU A 13 28.40 18.12 -22.70
C GLU A 13 27.31 18.24 -21.63
N THR A 14 27.75 18.41 -20.39
CA THR A 14 26.94 18.74 -19.22
C THR A 14 26.37 20.14 -19.37
N ASP A 15 25.05 20.27 -19.58
CA ASP A 15 24.38 21.55 -19.40
C ASP A 15 23.87 21.65 -17.95
N THR A 16 24.58 22.45 -17.17
CA THR A 16 24.24 22.85 -15.81
C THR A 16 23.62 24.24 -15.92
N THR A 17 22.29 24.34 -15.99
CA THR A 17 21.60 25.63 -15.87
C THR A 17 20.45 25.56 -14.84
N GLU A 18 20.75 26.15 -13.69
CA GLU A 18 19.88 26.93 -12.81
C GLU A 18 18.56 26.34 -12.29
N ILE A 19 18.64 25.84 -11.04
CA ILE A 19 17.52 25.68 -10.12
C ILE A 19 16.91 27.06 -9.85
N HIS A 20 15.74 27.34 -10.42
CA HIS A 20 14.84 28.40 -9.94
C HIS A 20 13.93 27.83 -8.84
N PRO A 21 14.06 28.23 -7.56
CA PRO A 21 13.05 27.92 -6.57
C PRO A 21 11.81 28.79 -6.85
N LYS A 22 10.73 28.17 -7.33
CA LYS A 22 9.40 28.78 -7.24
C LYS A 22 8.89 28.55 -5.83
N GLU A 23 9.10 29.56 -4.99
CA GLU A 23 8.49 29.71 -3.68
C GLU A 23 6.97 29.48 -3.78
N LEU A 24 6.47 28.40 -3.19
CA LEU A 24 5.04 28.18 -3.02
C LEU A 24 4.59 28.87 -1.73
N PRO A 25 3.74 29.90 -1.78
CA PRO A 25 3.12 30.47 -0.60
C PRO A 25 2.02 29.55 -0.09
N GLY A 26 2.00 29.30 1.22
CA GLY A 26 0.79 28.82 1.92
C GLY A 26 0.94 27.49 2.66
N SER A 27 1.88 27.43 3.61
CA SER A 27 1.75 26.54 4.76
C SER A 27 0.62 27.06 5.64
N SER A 28 -0.63 26.76 5.30
CA SER A 28 -1.76 27.01 6.18
C SER A 28 -1.84 25.89 7.20
N THR A 29 -1.09 26.05 8.29
CA THR A 29 -1.24 25.27 9.52
C THR A 29 -2.30 25.92 10.39
N ASP A 30 -3.57 25.87 9.95
CA ASP A 30 -4.69 26.23 10.81
C ASP A 30 -5.87 25.29 10.55
N ASP A 31 -6.36 24.73 11.67
CA ASP A 31 -7.68 24.12 11.88
C ASP A 31 -7.97 22.67 11.45
N PHE A 32 -7.24 21.72 12.06
CA PHE A 32 -7.83 20.41 12.42
C PHE A 32 -8.09 20.32 13.92
N ASN A 33 -8.94 21.19 14.45
CA ASN A 33 -9.40 21.09 15.83
C ASN A 33 -10.51 20.04 15.93
N VAL A 34 -10.14 18.77 16.05
CA VAL A 34 -11.06 17.68 16.42
C VAL A 34 -11.62 17.97 17.81
N HIS A 35 -12.84 18.53 17.84
CA HIS A 35 -13.64 18.58 19.06
C HIS A 35 -13.90 17.14 19.50
N THR A 36 -13.22 16.74 20.56
CA THR A 36 -13.48 15.46 21.25
C THR A 36 -14.89 15.52 21.81
N ILE A 37 -15.85 14.93 21.10
CA ILE A 37 -17.18 14.67 21.64
C ILE A 37 -17.05 13.57 22.69
N ALA A 38 -17.13 13.99 23.96
CA ALA A 38 -17.25 13.11 25.11
C ALA A 38 -18.60 12.38 25.06
N GLY A 39 -18.69 11.37 24.19
CA GLY A 39 -19.79 10.42 24.14
C GLY A 39 -19.62 9.38 25.24
N LYS A 40 -20.53 9.40 26.21
CA LYS A 40 -20.70 8.36 27.23
C LYS A 40 -20.79 6.99 26.56
N ALA A 41 -19.77 6.16 26.76
CA ALA A 41 -19.63 4.86 26.13
C ALA A 41 -20.78 3.91 26.54
N PRO A 42 -21.53 3.31 25.59
CA PRO A 42 -22.36 2.16 25.88
C PRO A 42 -21.46 0.95 26.15
N ALA A 43 -21.89 0.10 27.08
CA ALA A 43 -21.18 -1.08 27.50
C ALA A 43 -21.04 -2.10 26.34
N ALA A 44 -19.79 -2.55 26.13
CA ALA A 44 -19.38 -3.79 25.46
C ALA A 44 -20.13 -4.19 24.17
N ALA A 45 -19.97 -3.41 23.11
CA ALA A 45 -20.00 -3.94 21.75
C ALA A 45 -18.65 -4.65 21.48
N GLY A 46 -18.68 -5.84 20.87
CA GLY A 46 -17.48 -6.63 20.56
C GLY A 46 -16.45 -5.76 19.87
N ARG A 47 -15.26 -5.62 20.47
CA ARG A 47 -14.17 -4.88 19.86
C ARG A 47 -13.75 -5.66 18.63
N GLU A 48 -14.06 -5.13 17.45
CA GLU A 48 -13.45 -5.57 16.21
C GLU A 48 -11.93 -5.45 16.36
N ALA A 49 -11.28 -6.61 16.48
CA ALA A 49 -9.86 -6.71 16.71
C ALA A 49 -9.17 -6.53 15.35
N GLU A 50 -8.55 -5.37 15.17
CA GLU A 50 -7.72 -5.12 14.00
C GLU A 50 -6.44 -5.96 14.09
N LEU A 51 -6.13 -6.67 13.01
CA LEU A 51 -4.91 -7.46 12.88
C LEU A 51 -4.16 -7.01 11.63
N VAL A 52 -2.94 -6.52 11.81
CA VAL A 52 -2.02 -6.21 10.71
C VAL A 52 -1.10 -7.42 10.47
N ILE A 53 -1.07 -7.91 9.24
CA ILE A 53 -0.16 -8.97 8.79
C ILE A 53 0.75 -8.43 7.69
N HIS A 54 2.04 -8.76 7.77
CA HIS A 54 3.02 -8.40 6.75
C HIS A 54 3.40 -9.64 5.96
N LEU A 55 3.11 -9.63 4.66
CA LEU A 55 3.42 -10.72 3.75
C LEU A 55 4.42 -10.24 2.72
N ASN A 56 5.51 -10.99 2.55
CA ASN A 56 6.49 -10.72 1.52
C ASN A 56 6.11 -11.48 0.24
N LYS A 57 5.79 -10.74 -0.83
CA LYS A 57 5.48 -11.28 -2.16
C LYS A 57 6.72 -11.33 -3.05
N SER A 58 7.86 -11.74 -2.50
CA SER A 58 9.11 -11.89 -3.26
C SER A 58 9.15 -13.16 -4.10
N THR A 59 8.29 -14.14 -3.81
CA THR A 59 8.13 -15.37 -4.60
C THR A 59 7.03 -15.20 -5.64
N GLU A 60 7.01 -16.07 -6.67
CA GLU A 60 5.89 -16.13 -7.63
C GLU A 60 4.60 -16.71 -7.03
N ASP A 61 4.50 -16.82 -5.71
CA ASP A 61 3.32 -17.32 -5.03
C ASP A 61 2.17 -16.31 -5.07
N ARG A 62 0.97 -16.86 -5.17
CA ARG A 62 -0.27 -16.07 -5.10
C ARG A 62 -0.56 -15.70 -3.65
N LEU A 63 -1.29 -14.59 -3.45
CA LEU A 63 -1.73 -14.19 -2.11
C LEU A 63 -2.62 -15.26 -1.46
N GLY A 64 -3.55 -15.85 -2.23
CA GLY A 64 -4.41 -16.93 -1.76
C GLY A 64 -5.66 -16.45 -1.03
N VAL A 65 -6.28 -15.36 -1.48
CA VAL A 65 -7.52 -14.81 -0.88
C VAL A 65 -8.45 -14.33 -1.99
N ASP A 66 -9.73 -14.62 -1.87
CA ASP A 66 -10.81 -14.03 -2.66
C ASP A 66 -11.64 -13.09 -1.78
N VAL A 67 -12.13 -11.99 -2.37
CA VAL A 67 -12.84 -10.94 -1.65
C VAL A 67 -14.20 -10.62 -2.29
N ASP A 68 -15.24 -10.58 -1.46
CA ASP A 68 -16.54 -10.03 -1.88
C ASP A 68 -16.53 -8.51 -1.76
N HIS A 69 -16.98 -7.85 -2.82
CA HIS A 69 -17.04 -6.39 -2.95
C HIS A 69 -18.46 -5.86 -3.21
N GLN A 70 -19.49 -6.70 -3.07
CA GLN A 70 -20.86 -6.35 -3.46
C GLN A 70 -21.48 -5.19 -2.66
N ASN A 71 -21.05 -4.98 -1.42
CA ASN A 71 -21.66 -3.98 -0.53
C ASN A 71 -21.09 -2.55 -0.70
N GLY A 72 -19.95 -2.39 -1.39
CA GLY A 72 -19.29 -1.10 -1.63
C GLY A 72 -18.73 -0.38 -0.39
N LEU A 73 -18.80 -1.00 0.79
CA LEU A 73 -18.37 -0.43 2.08
C LEU A 73 -17.12 -1.09 2.62
N SER A 74 -17.03 -2.42 2.49
CA SER A 74 -15.91 -3.22 2.99
C SER A 74 -15.58 -4.34 2.01
N LEU A 75 -14.34 -4.82 2.05
CA LEU A 75 -13.96 -6.06 1.40
C LEU A 75 -14.09 -7.18 2.41
N LEU A 76 -14.92 -8.16 2.09
CA LEU A 76 -15.16 -9.34 2.90
C LEU A 76 -14.28 -10.49 2.40
N ILE A 77 -13.68 -11.29 3.27
CA ILE A 77 -12.93 -12.46 2.79
C ILE A 77 -13.93 -13.58 2.53
N ASP A 78 -14.13 -13.92 1.26
CA ASP A 78 -15.07 -14.98 0.85
C ASP A 78 -14.42 -16.36 0.95
N GLU A 79 -13.22 -16.51 0.38
CA GLU A 79 -12.48 -17.76 0.36
C GLU A 79 -10.96 -17.55 0.58
N ILE A 80 -10.33 -18.50 1.29
CA ILE A 80 -8.88 -18.60 1.38
C ILE A 80 -8.41 -19.74 0.47
N THR A 81 -7.72 -19.37 -0.61
CA THR A 81 -7.15 -20.31 -1.59
C THR A 81 -5.67 -20.61 -1.27
N PRO A 82 -5.06 -21.64 -1.88
CA PRO A 82 -3.64 -21.90 -1.69
C PRO A 82 -2.76 -20.69 -2.05
N GLY A 83 -1.87 -20.30 -1.14
CA GLY A 83 -1.02 -19.12 -1.29
C GLY A 83 -0.42 -18.65 0.03
N LEU A 84 0.09 -17.42 0.02
CA LEU A 84 0.79 -16.80 1.16
C LEU A 84 -0.09 -16.72 2.42
N ILE A 85 -1.38 -16.44 2.30
CA ILE A 85 -2.31 -16.38 3.43
C ILE A 85 -2.46 -17.75 4.08
N LYS A 86 -2.58 -18.81 3.28
CA LYS A 86 -2.65 -20.18 3.81
C LYS A 86 -1.35 -20.55 4.54
N SER A 87 -0.19 -20.27 3.94
CA SER A 87 1.11 -20.51 4.59
C SER A 87 1.27 -19.73 5.90
N TYR A 88 0.78 -18.47 5.93
CA TYR A 88 0.74 -17.68 7.16
C TYR A 88 -0.14 -18.33 8.23
N ASN A 89 -1.33 -18.79 7.87
CA ASN A 89 -2.27 -19.46 8.78
C ASN A 89 -1.71 -20.77 9.34
N ASP A 90 -1.00 -21.55 8.52
CA ASP A 90 -0.38 -22.80 8.93
C ASP A 90 0.76 -22.54 9.96
N ALA A 91 1.49 -21.41 9.81
CA ALA A 91 2.52 -20.99 10.75
C ALA A 91 1.97 -20.30 12.01
N HIS A 92 0.77 -19.72 11.95
CA HIS A 92 0.17 -18.94 13.04
C HIS A 92 -1.24 -19.42 13.40
N PRO A 93 -1.39 -20.63 13.98
CA PRO A 93 -2.69 -21.23 14.26
C PRO A 93 -3.55 -20.43 15.24
N SER A 94 -2.95 -19.62 16.12
CA SER A 94 -3.69 -18.77 17.07
C SER A 94 -4.11 -17.41 16.49
N LYS A 95 -3.67 -17.05 15.28
CA LYS A 95 -3.94 -15.75 14.63
C LYS A 95 -4.31 -15.94 13.16
N GLN A 96 -5.03 -17.02 12.87
CA GLN A 96 -5.39 -17.36 11.50
C GLN A 96 -6.33 -16.30 10.91
N VAL A 97 -6.03 -15.89 9.70
CA VAL A 97 -7.00 -15.21 8.83
C VAL A 97 -8.08 -16.22 8.48
N GLN A 98 -9.33 -15.84 8.64
CA GLN A 98 -10.48 -16.68 8.32
C GLN A 98 -11.42 -15.91 7.38
N LYS A 99 -12.25 -16.65 6.66
CA LYS A 99 -13.40 -16.04 5.97
C LYS A 99 -14.29 -15.33 6.98
N GLY A 100 -14.89 -14.23 6.57
CA GLY A 100 -15.70 -13.41 7.46
C GLY A 100 -16.27 -12.25 6.70
#